data_AF-I4CCX2-F1
#
_entry.id   AF-I4CCX2-F1
#
_cell.length_a   1.000
_cell.length_b   1.000
_cell.length_c   1.000
_cell.angle_alpha   90.00
_cell.angle_beta   90.00
_cell.angle_gamma   90.00
#
_symmetry.space_group_name_H-M   'P 1'
#
loop_
_entity.id
_entity.type
_entity.pdbx_description
1 polymer ?
#
loop_
_entity_poly.entity_id
_entity_poly.type
_entity_poly.pdbx_seq_one_letter_code
_entity_poly.pdbx_strand_id
1 'polypeptide(L)'
;MESQRVQLLVGLVALSVASLMLHFKMHPPEQFLSHLWASLFSGTDAIVVTVLFLSRRTAVWGLLLNSFIGFLGIIMMSDLAIVSALEGWIKVSFYQDPIAWLLESPFPFILIVVADYVTGLALYKITVTVSK
;
A
#
# COMPACT_ATOMS: atom_id res chain seq x y z
N MET A 1 -0.66 1.17 25.61
CA MET A 1 -1.10 0.26 24.53
C MET A 1 -2.20 0.87 23.66
N GLU A 2 -3.20 1.55 24.22
CA GLU A 2 -4.22 2.27 23.42
C GLU A 2 -3.62 3.35 22.50
N SER A 3 -2.69 4.17 23.02
CA SER A 3 -1.95 5.15 22.21
C SER A 3 -1.21 4.51 21.02
N GLN A 4 -0.60 3.34 21.19
CA GLN A 4 0.08 2.61 20.09
C GLN A 4 -0.91 2.10 19.04
N ARG A 5 -2.09 1.63 19.47
CA ARG A 5 -3.16 1.22 18.54
C ARG A 5 -3.62 2.39 17.68
N VAL A 6 -3.84 3.55 18.29
CA VAL A 6 -4.21 4.78 17.57
C VAL A 6 -3.10 5.21 16.61
N GLN A 7 -1.84 5.18 17.03
CA GLN A 7 -0.69 5.49 16.16
C GLN A 7 -0.63 4.56 14.94
N LEU A 8 -0.85 3.26 15.14
CA LEU A 8 -0.87 2.28 14.05
C LEU A 8 -2.07 2.47 13.11
N LEU A 9 -3.25 2.80 13.64
CA LEU A 9 -4.42 3.14 12.81
C LEU A 9 -4.16 4.39 11.97
N VAL A 10 -3.60 5.44 12.57
CA VAL A 10 -3.22 6.66 11.85
C VAL A 10 -2.16 6.36 10.80
N GLY A 11 -1.16 5.53 11.13
CA GLY A 11 -0.14 5.08 10.19
C GLY A 11 -0.73 4.35 8.99
N LEU A 12 -1.65 3.41 9.22
CA LEU A 12 -2.35 2.66 8.18
C LEU A 12 -3.15 3.58 7.23
N VAL A 13 -3.88 4.54 7.80
CA VAL A 13 -4.61 5.53 7.00
C VAL A 13 -3.65 6.43 6.22
N ALA A 14 -2.55 6.87 6.83
CA ALA A 14 -1.57 7.71 6.16
C ALA A 14 -0.89 6.98 4.99
N LEU A 15 -0.55 5.70 5.16
CA LEU A 15 0.09 4.88 4.13
C LEU A 15 -0.86 4.58 2.97
N SER A 16 -2.10 4.20 3.25
CA SER A 16 -3.12 3.99 2.22
C SER A 16 -3.46 5.28 1.45
N VAL A 17 -3.56 6.43 2.13
CA VAL A 17 -3.71 7.73 1.45
C VAL A 17 -2.48 8.08 0.61
N ALA A 18 -1.27 7.84 1.10
CA ALA A 18 -0.05 8.06 0.33
C ALA A 18 0.00 7.17 -0.93
N SER A 19 -0.39 5.89 -0.80
CA SER A 19 -0.54 4.96 -1.92
C SER A 19 -1.54 5.47 -2.96
N LEU A 20 -2.72 5.94 -2.51
CA LEU A 20 -3.76 6.50 -3.37
C LEU A 20 -3.29 7.77 -4.11
N MET A 21 -2.60 8.67 -3.41
CA MET A 21 -2.04 9.89 -4.02
C MET A 21 -0.99 9.54 -5.09
N LEU A 22 -0.12 8.56 -4.80
CA LEU A 22 0.90 8.12 -5.72
C LEU A 22 0.28 7.42 -6.94
N HIS A 23 -0.80 6.65 -6.73
CA HIS A 23 -1.59 6.04 -7.80
C HIS A 23 -2.17 7.11 -8.73
N PHE A 24 -2.82 8.14 -8.20
CA PHE A 24 -3.37 9.23 -9.03
C PHE A 24 -2.32 10.08 -9.72
N LYS A 25 -1.08 10.12 -9.21
CA LYS A 25 0.05 10.76 -9.89
C LYS A 25 0.47 9.97 -11.13
N MET A 26 0.46 8.64 -11.08
CA MET A 26 0.79 7.80 -12.24
C MET A 26 -0.39 7.63 -13.20
N HIS A 27 -1.60 7.56 -12.66
CA HIS A 27 -2.83 7.31 -13.40
C HIS A 27 -3.82 8.47 -13.15
N PRO A 28 -3.82 9.50 -14.01
CA PRO A 28 -4.71 10.63 -13.86
C PRO A 28 -6.18 10.18 -13.81
N PRO A 29 -7.01 10.80 -12.95
CA PRO A 29 -8.40 10.37 -12.75
C PRO A 29 -9.28 10.49 -14.00
N GLU A 30 -8.86 11.24 -15.01
CA GLU A 30 -9.52 11.31 -16.32
C GLU A 30 -9.60 9.94 -17.01
N GLN A 31 -8.69 9.01 -16.68
CA GLN A 31 -8.63 7.64 -17.20
C GLN A 31 -9.11 6.60 -16.17
N PHE A 32 -9.97 6.99 -15.23
CA PHE A 32 -10.42 6.15 -14.12
C PHE A 32 -10.92 4.76 -14.55
N LEU A 33 -11.67 4.66 -15.66
CA LEU A 33 -12.20 3.38 -16.15
C LEU A 33 -11.09 2.40 -16.57
N SER A 34 -9.98 2.90 -17.13
CA SER A 34 -8.82 2.09 -17.52
C SER A 34 -8.06 1.55 -16.31
N HIS A 35 -8.16 2.23 -15.16
CA HIS A 35 -7.46 1.90 -13.92
C HIS A 35 -8.44 1.64 -12.77
N LEU A 36 -9.66 1.20 -13.10
CA LEU A 36 -10.76 1.04 -12.17
C LEU A 36 -10.37 0.10 -11.02
N TRP A 37 -9.79 -1.05 -11.35
CA TRP A 37 -9.40 -2.05 -10.38
C TRP A 37 -8.32 -1.56 -9.42
N ALA A 38 -7.27 -0.93 -9.95
CA ALA A 38 -6.20 -0.37 -9.12
C ALA A 38 -6.74 0.72 -8.17
N SER A 39 -7.63 1.58 -8.68
CA SER A 39 -8.27 2.63 -7.89
C SER A 39 -9.22 2.04 -6.82
N LEU A 40 -9.99 1.01 -7.17
CA LEU A 40 -10.87 0.30 -6.24
C LEU A 40 -10.09 -0.41 -5.14
N PHE A 41 -8.98 -1.08 -5.46
CA PHE A 41 -8.17 -1.76 -4.46
C PHE A 41 -7.51 -0.78 -3.49
N SER A 42 -6.96 0.33 -4.01
CA SER A 42 -6.39 1.38 -3.15
C SER A 42 -7.45 2.04 -2.26
N GLY A 43 -8.65 2.33 -2.79
CA GLY A 43 -9.75 2.87 -1.99
C GLY A 43 -10.32 1.87 -0.96
N THR A 44 -10.38 0.58 -1.32
CA THR A 44 -10.80 -0.49 -0.41
C THR A 44 -9.82 -0.61 0.75
N ASP A 45 -8.53 -0.51 0.49
CA ASP A 45 -7.50 -0.52 1.52
C ASP A 45 -7.63 0.68 2.47
N ALA A 46 -7.76 1.90 1.93
CA ALA A 46 -7.88 3.10 2.76
C ALA A 46 -9.10 3.08 3.70
N ILE A 47 -10.25 2.59 3.21
CA ILE A 47 -11.52 2.68 3.95
C ILE A 47 -11.86 1.36 4.63
N VAL A 48 -12.00 0.28 3.86
CA VAL A 48 -12.57 -0.99 4.36
C VAL A 48 -11.60 -1.67 5.31
N VAL A 49 -10.31 -1.74 4.97
CA VAL A 49 -9.31 -2.36 5.85
C VAL A 49 -9.21 -1.61 7.18
N THR A 50 -9.14 -0.27 7.13
CA THR A 50 -9.15 0.58 8.33
C THR A 50 -10.36 0.29 9.23
N VAL A 51 -11.57 0.25 8.65
CA VAL A 51 -12.81 -0.03 9.40
C VAL A 51 -12.78 -1.42 10.03
N LEU A 52 -12.27 -2.43 9.33
CA LEU A 52 -12.16 -3.79 9.87
C LEU A 52 -11.23 -3.88 11.08
N PHE A 53 -10.21 -3.01 11.18
CA PHE A 53 -9.32 -2.94 12.35
C PHE A 53 -9.90 -2.16 13.54
N LEU A 54 -11.03 -1.45 13.38
CA LEU A 54 -11.69 -0.76 14.49
C LEU A 54 -12.31 -1.73 15.51
N SER A 55 -12.67 -2.94 15.09
CA SER A 55 -13.24 -3.97 15.97
C SER A 55 -12.39 -5.23 16.01
N ARG A 56 -12.27 -5.81 17.21
CA ARG A 56 -11.54 -7.07 17.42
C ARG A 56 -12.15 -8.24 16.64
N ARG A 57 -13.48 -8.26 16.49
CA ARG A 57 -14.20 -9.34 15.79
C ARG A 57 -13.86 -9.37 14.31
N THR A 58 -13.52 -8.21 13.75
CA THR A 58 -13.24 -8.04 12.31
C THR A 58 -11.76 -7.88 12.00
N ALA A 59 -10.89 -7.73 13.01
CA ALA A 59 -9.46 -7.50 12.82
C ALA A 59 -8.77 -8.61 12.00
N VAL A 60 -9.21 -9.87 12.12
CA VAL A 60 -8.67 -10.96 11.29
C VAL A 60 -9.00 -10.77 9.80
N TRP A 61 -10.22 -10.31 9.49
CA TRP A 61 -10.63 -9.98 8.13
C TRP A 61 -9.88 -8.76 7.61
N GLY A 62 -9.62 -7.78 8.47
CA GLY A 62 -8.76 -6.64 8.16
C GLY A 62 -7.36 -7.09 7.75
N LEU A 63 -6.74 -7.99 8.53
CA LEU A 63 -5.42 -8.54 8.22
C LEU A 63 -5.42 -9.32 6.89
N LEU A 64 -6.41 -10.19 6.66
CA LEU A 64 -6.49 -10.98 5.44
C LEU A 64 -6.68 -10.10 4.20
N LEU A 65 -7.58 -9.12 4.27
CA LEU A 65 -7.83 -8.19 3.16
C LEU A 65 -6.62 -7.29 2.88
N ASN A 66 -6.01 -6.73 3.94
CA ASN A 66 -4.76 -5.97 3.82
C ASN A 66 -3.67 -6.82 3.14
N SER A 67 -3.45 -8.05 3.63
CA SER A 67 -2.44 -8.95 3.06
C SER A 67 -2.72 -9.24 1.59
N PHE A 68 -3.97 -9.51 1.24
CA PHE A 68 -4.37 -9.78 -0.15
C PHE A 68 -4.09 -8.58 -1.07
N ILE A 69 -4.55 -7.38 -0.68
CA ILE A 69 -4.32 -6.16 -1.46
C ILE A 69 -2.82 -5.85 -1.52
N GLY A 70 -2.10 -6.04 -0.42
CA GLY A 70 -0.68 -5.77 -0.34
C GLY A 70 0.15 -6.66 -1.27
N PHE A 71 -0.07 -7.97 -1.24
CA PHE A 71 0.62 -8.88 -2.16
C PHE A 71 0.23 -8.63 -3.62
N LEU A 72 -1.05 -8.35 -3.90
CA LEU A 72 -1.49 -8.01 -5.24
C LEU A 72 -0.79 -6.73 -5.75
N GLY A 73 -0.71 -5.69 -4.92
CA GLY A 73 -0.02 -4.44 -5.23
C GLY A 73 1.48 -4.66 -5.50
N ILE A 74 2.16 -5.47 -4.68
CA ILE A 74 3.57 -5.81 -4.89
C ILE A 74 3.77 -6.50 -6.24
N ILE A 75 2.93 -7.49 -6.59
CA ILE A 75 3.03 -8.21 -7.87
C ILE A 75 2.83 -7.24 -9.04
N MET A 76 1.77 -6.44 -9.01
CA MET A 76 1.44 -5.49 -10.08
C MET A 76 2.52 -4.41 -10.26
N MET A 77 3.03 -3.84 -9.17
CA MET A 77 4.08 -2.81 -9.24
C MET A 77 5.44 -3.39 -9.63
N SER A 78 5.73 -4.64 -9.27
CA SER A 78 6.95 -5.33 -9.72
C SER A 78 6.91 -5.60 -11.22
N ASP A 79 5.77 -6.04 -11.74
CA ASP A 79 5.55 -6.22 -13.18
C ASP A 79 5.72 -4.89 -13.93
N LEU A 80 5.07 -3.83 -13.44
CA LEU A 80 5.22 -2.47 -13.99
C LEU A 80 6.68 -2.01 -13.96
N ALA A 81 7.43 -2.30 -12.90
CA ALA A 81 8.85 -1.92 -12.80
C ALA A 81 9.69 -2.61 -13.88
N ILE A 82 9.44 -3.90 -14.16
CA ILE A 82 10.13 -4.64 -15.22
C ILE A 82 9.78 -4.06 -16.59
N VAL A 83 8.49 -3.87 -16.88
CA VAL A 83 8.04 -3.31 -18.17
C VAL A 83 8.61 -1.90 -18.37
N SER A 84 8.55 -1.03 -17.35
CA SER A 84 9.08 0.33 -17.41
C SER A 84 10.58 0.36 -17.69
N ALA A 85 11.35 -0.60 -17.14
CA ALA A 85 12.77 -0.72 -17.41
C ALA A 85 13.04 -1.18 -18.85
N LEU A 86 12.25 -2.13 -19.38
CA LEU A 86 12.40 -2.66 -20.74
C LEU A 86 11.97 -1.65 -21.81
N GLU A 87 10.95 -0.84 -21.54
CA GLU A 87 10.45 0.20 -22.45
C GLU A 87 11.24 1.52 -22.35
N GLY A 88 12.25 1.59 -21.47
CA GLY A 88 13.11 2.75 -21.33
C GLY A 88 12.46 3.96 -20.65
N TRP A 89 11.39 3.74 -19.86
CA TRP A 89 10.75 4.80 -19.08
C TRP A 89 11.64 5.27 -17.93
N ILE A 90 12.42 4.35 -17.36
CA ILE A 90 13.44 4.65 -16.35
C ILE A 90 14.71 5.07 -17.09
N LYS A 91 15.09 6.35 -16.98
CA LYS A 91 16.16 6.94 -17.80
C LYS A 91 17.54 6.82 -17.17
N VAL A 92 17.57 6.48 -15.89
CA VAL A 92 18.79 6.36 -15.09
C VAL A 92 19.08 4.89 -14.84
N SER A 93 20.35 4.51 -14.73
CA SER A 93 20.71 3.15 -14.33
C SER A 93 20.94 3.08 -12.81
N PHE A 94 20.54 1.97 -12.20
CA PHE A 94 20.76 1.74 -10.76
C PHE A 94 22.24 1.83 -10.36
N TYR A 95 23.15 1.39 -11.23
CA TYR A 95 24.59 1.42 -10.96
C TYR A 95 25.22 2.81 -11.09
N GLN A 96 24.57 3.76 -11.76
CA GLN A 96 25.06 5.14 -11.90
C GLN A 96 24.47 6.06 -10.84
N ASP A 97 23.14 6.01 -10.67
CA ASP A 97 22.44 6.81 -9.67
C ASP A 97 21.29 5.99 -9.06
N PRO A 98 21.56 5.23 -7.98
CA PRO A 98 20.57 4.35 -7.38
C PRO A 98 19.42 5.12 -6.76
N ILE A 99 19.64 6.35 -6.28
CA ILE A 99 18.59 7.16 -5.65
C ILE A 99 17.63 7.67 -6.72
N ALA A 100 18.15 8.22 -7.82
CA ALA A 100 17.30 8.66 -8.93
C ALA A 100 16.54 7.47 -9.55
N TRP A 101 17.20 6.32 -9.73
CA TRP A 101 16.54 5.10 -10.19
C TRP A 101 15.40 4.68 -9.27
N LEU A 102 15.62 4.69 -7.95
CA LEU A 102 14.59 4.36 -6.97
C LEU A 102 13.39 5.32 -7.06
N LEU A 103 13.63 6.62 -7.24
CA LEU A 103 12.58 7.64 -7.32
C LEU A 103 11.81 7.62 -8.65
N GLU A 104 12.45 7.21 -9.76
CA GLU A 104 11.81 7.07 -11.07
C GLU A 104 11.08 5.74 -11.25
N SER A 105 11.53 4.69 -10.55
CA SER A 105 10.91 3.37 -10.63
C SER A 105 9.59 3.29 -9.83
N PRO A 106 8.73 2.27 -10.07
CA PRO A 106 7.59 1.95 -9.21
C PRO A 106 7.97 1.44 -7.80
N PHE A 107 9.25 1.36 -7.45
CA PHE A 107 9.72 0.83 -6.18
C PHE A 107 9.16 1.55 -4.93
N PRO A 108 8.97 2.89 -4.91
CA PRO A 108 8.36 3.56 -3.76
C PRO A 108 6.94 3.07 -3.46
N PHE A 109 6.17 2.64 -4.46
CA PHE A 109 4.86 2.01 -4.25
C PHE A 109 5.00 0.71 -3.49
N ILE A 110 5.95 -0.14 -3.89
CA ILE A 110 6.22 -1.42 -3.23
C ILE A 110 6.58 -1.19 -1.77
N LEU A 111 7.43 -0.20 -1.47
CA LEU A 111 7.79 0.14 -0.09
C LEU A 111 6.59 0.61 0.75
N ILE A 112 5.72 1.44 0.19
CA ILE A 112 4.49 1.90 0.87
C ILE A 112 3.60 0.70 1.19
N VAL A 113 3.38 -0.19 0.22
CA VAL A 113 2.53 -1.37 0.38
C VAL A 113 3.11 -2.35 1.41
N VAL A 114 4.43 -2.55 1.42
CA VAL A 114 5.10 -3.37 2.44
C VAL A 114 4.96 -2.73 3.83
N ALA A 115 5.14 -1.41 3.94
CA ALA A 115 4.96 -0.69 5.19
C ALA A 115 3.51 -0.78 5.69
N ASP A 116 2.53 -0.71 4.78
CA ASP A 116 1.12 -0.85 5.10
C ASP A 116 0.81 -2.25 5.67
N TYR A 117 1.27 -3.30 4.99
CA TYR A 117 1.14 -4.69 5.46
C TYR A 117 1.75 -4.91 6.85
N VAL A 118 2.98 -4.44 7.08
CA VAL A 118 3.65 -4.59 8.37
C VAL A 118 2.89 -3.83 9.46
N THR A 119 2.36 -2.64 9.13
CA THR A 119 1.52 -1.84 10.03
C THR A 119 0.21 -2.57 10.37
N GLY A 120 -0.47 -3.14 9.37
CA GLY A 120 -1.68 -3.96 9.55
C GLY A 120 -1.43 -5.19 10.40
N LEU A 121 -0.29 -5.88 10.21
CA LEU A 121 0.10 -7.03 11.03
C LEU A 121 0.37 -6.63 12.50
N ALA A 122 1.07 -5.52 12.72
CA ALA A 122 1.31 -4.99 14.06
C ALA A 122 -0.01 -4.58 14.75
N LEU A 123 -0.90 -3.92 14.01
CA LEU A 123 -2.21 -3.49 14.47
C LEU A 123 -3.12 -4.68 14.82
N TYR A 124 -3.11 -5.73 14.01
CA TYR A 124 -3.80 -6.99 14.30
C TYR A 124 -3.34 -7.57 15.65
N LYS A 125 -2.01 -7.74 15.80
CA LYS A 125 -1.41 -8.32 17.02
C LYS A 125 -1.84 -7.54 18.27
N ILE A 126 -1.71 -6.22 18.23
CA ILE A 126 -2.12 -5.36 19.34
C ILE A 126 -3.63 -5.47 19.58
N THR A 127 -4.46 -5.40 18.55
CA THR A 127 -5.93 -5.45 18.70
C THR A 127 -6.41 -6.76 19.32
N VAL A 128 -5.77 -7.89 19.02
CA VAL A 128 -6.15 -9.20 19.57
C VAL A 128 -5.56 -9.45 20.96
N THR A 129 -4.35 -8.95 21.25
CA THR A 129 -3.63 -9.19 22.52
C THR A 129 -4.05 -8.25 23.65
N VAL A 130 -4.37 -6.98 23.38
CA VAL A 130 -4.73 -5.97 24.42
C VAL A 130 -6.07 -6.26 25.09
N SER A 131 -6.95 -7.04 24.44
CA SER A 131 -8.33 -7.27 24.92
C SER A 131 -8.44 -8.52 25.81
N LYS A 132 -7.41 -8.80 26.62
CA LYS A 132 -7.46 -9.68 27.78
C LYS A 132 -7.32 -8.83 29.02
#